data_AF-A0A0G0D0P1-F1
#
_entry.id   AF-A0A0G0D0P1-F1
#
_cell.length_a   1.000
_cell.length_b   1.000
_cell.length_c   1.000
_cell.angle_alpha   90.00
_cell.angle_beta   90.00
_cell.angle_gamma   90.00
#
_symmetry.space_group_name_H-M   'P 1'
#
loop_
_entity.id
_entity.type
_entity.pdbx_description
1 polymer ?
#
loop_
_entity_poly.entity_id
_entity_poly.type
_entity_poly.pdbx_seq_one_letter_code
_entity_poly.pdbx_strand_id
1 'polypeptide(L)' 'NVLLGYEKKYNRTISKVIFTGGGALLKGLKEVASNNFRAEIEIGHPFSKVGAPEFLGKVLETTGPEFAVALGLALRKLQ' A
#
# COMPACT_ATOMS: atom_id res chain seq x y z
N ASN A 1 0.79 -18.23 -11.11
CA ASN A 1 0.68 -17.35 -9.92
C ASN A 1 2.06 -16.71 -9.70
N VAL A 2 2.15 -15.39 -9.86
CA VAL A 2 3.42 -14.64 -9.84
C VAL A 2 4.12 -14.74 -8.47
N LEU A 3 3.35 -14.75 -7.37
CA LEU A 3 3.90 -14.84 -6.02
C LEU A 3 4.63 -16.16 -5.82
N LEU A 4 3.97 -17.29 -6.10
CA LEU A 4 4.61 -18.62 -6.01
C LEU A 4 5.90 -18.74 -6.84
N GLY A 5 5.93 -18.10 -8.02
CA GLY A 5 7.14 -18.06 -8.84
C GLY A 5 8.28 -17.28 -8.18
N TYR A 6 7.96 -16.12 -7.58
CA TYR A 6 8.91 -15.32 -6.82
C TYR A 6 9.42 -16.07 -5.58
N GLU A 7 8.52 -16.65 -4.79
CA GLU A 7 8.87 -17.37 -3.56
C GLU A 7 9.80 -18.54 -3.81
N LYS A 8 9.54 -19.35 -4.86
CA LYS A 8 10.41 -20.44 -5.26
C LYS A 8 11.78 -19.96 -5.75
N LYS A 9 11.81 -18.87 -6.54
CA LYS A 9 13.06 -18.33 -7.09
C LYS A 9 13.98 -17.78 -6.01
N TYR A 10 13.43 -17.12 -5.00
CA TYR A 10 14.20 -16.43 -3.96
C TYR A 10 14.20 -17.14 -2.61
N ASN A 11 13.56 -18.33 -2.52
CA ASN A 11 13.37 -19.09 -1.29
C ASN A 11 12.85 -18.23 -0.12
N ARG A 12 11.84 -17.40 -0.38
CA ARG A 12 11.30 -16.42 0.57
C ARG A 12 9.79 -16.31 0.44
N THR A 13 9.07 -16.48 1.54
CA THR A 13 7.62 -16.32 1.59
C THR A 13 7.22 -14.85 1.50
N ILE A 14 6.18 -14.55 0.71
CA ILE A 14 5.55 -13.23 0.64
C ILE A 14 4.45 -13.20 1.70
N SER A 15 4.70 -12.51 2.80
CA SER A 15 3.74 -12.38 3.90
C SER A 15 2.60 -11.41 3.62
N LYS A 16 2.83 -10.41 2.75
CA LYS A 16 1.92 -9.29 2.53
C LYS A 16 2.15 -8.62 1.18
N VAL A 17 1.07 -8.11 0.58
CA VAL A 17 1.08 -7.24 -0.60
C VAL A 17 0.50 -5.88 -0.20
N ILE A 18 1.23 -4.80 -0.48
CA ILE A 18 0.79 -3.44 -0.18
C ILE A 18 0.44 -2.73 -1.49
N PHE A 19 -0.80 -2.28 -1.62
CA PHE A 19 -1.26 -1.50 -2.77
C PHE A 19 -1.08 -0.01 -2.55
N THR A 20 -0.59 0.68 -3.59
CA THR A 20 -0.33 2.13 -3.59
C THR A 20 -0.81 2.75 -4.92
N GLY A 21 -0.94 4.08 -4.96
CA GLY A 21 -1.48 4.82 -6.10
C GLY A 21 -3.02 4.82 -6.14
N GLY A 22 -3.62 5.65 -7.01
CA GLY A 22 -5.09 5.78 -7.08
C GLY A 22 -5.82 4.51 -7.52
N GLY A 23 -5.17 3.66 -8.32
CA GLY A 23 -5.71 2.36 -8.71
C GLY A 23 -5.95 1.42 -7.52
N ALA A 24 -5.20 1.58 -6.42
CA ALA A 24 -5.38 0.79 -5.20
C ALA A 24 -6.76 0.99 -4.55
N LEU A 25 -7.41 2.12 -4.82
CA LEU A 25 -8.71 2.50 -4.24
C LEU A 25 -9.89 2.03 -5.09
N LEU A 26 -9.64 1.30 -6.18
CA LEU A 26 -10.69 0.73 -7.01
C LEU A 26 -11.56 -0.22 -6.18
N LYS A 27 -12.87 0.07 -6.13
CA LYS A 27 -13.84 -0.74 -5.39
C LYS A 27 -13.77 -2.20 -5.83
N GLY A 28 -13.62 -3.12 -4.86
CA GLY A 28 -13.55 -4.56 -5.11
C GLY A 28 -12.14 -5.08 -5.40
N LEU A 29 -11.14 -4.21 -5.60
CA LEU A 29 -9.79 -4.65 -5.97
C LEU A 29 -9.12 -5.44 -4.84
N LYS A 30 -9.27 -4.99 -3.58
CA LYS A 30 -8.67 -5.65 -2.42
C LYS A 30 -9.21 -7.08 -2.28
N GLU A 31 -10.51 -7.25 -2.43
CA GLU A 31 -11.22 -8.53 -2.30
C GLU A 31 -10.81 -9.49 -3.41
N VAL A 32 -10.79 -9.01 -4.65
CA VAL A 32 -10.34 -9.80 -5.81
C VAL A 32 -8.87 -10.18 -5.66
N ALA A 33 -8.01 -9.25 -5.24
CA ALA A 33 -6.59 -9.51 -5.02
C ALA A 33 -6.35 -10.54 -3.91
N SER A 34 -7.08 -10.45 -2.79
CA SER A 34 -6.97 -11.39 -1.68
C SER A 34 -7.26 -12.83 -2.13
N ASN A 35 -8.29 -13.01 -2.95
CA ASN A 35 -8.65 -14.31 -3.51
C ASN A 35 -7.62 -14.84 -4.52
N ASN A 36 -7.05 -13.96 -5.34
CA ASN A 36 -6.08 -14.33 -6.38
C ASN A 36 -4.69 -14.63 -5.81
N PHE A 37 -4.20 -13.78 -4.91
CA PHE A 37 -2.86 -13.89 -4.34
C PHE A 37 -2.79 -14.86 -3.17
N ARG A 38 -3.91 -15.09 -2.45
CA ARG A 38 -3.94 -15.88 -1.20
C ARG A 38 -2.92 -15.37 -0.17
N ALA A 39 -2.70 -14.07 -0.16
CA ALA A 39 -1.79 -13.36 0.73
C ALA A 39 -2.54 -12.18 1.35
N GLU A 40 -2.04 -11.68 2.48
CA GLU A 40 -2.59 -10.48 3.12
C GLU A 40 -2.45 -9.27 2.19
N ILE A 41 -3.57 -8.60 1.89
CA ILE A 41 -3.59 -7.40 1.06
C ILE A 41 -3.85 -6.19 1.95
N GLU A 42 -2.96 -5.21 1.91
CA GLU A 42 -3.12 -3.92 2.58
C GLU A 42 -3.15 -2.77 1.59
N ILE A 43 -3.93 -1.74 1.92
CA ILE A 43 -3.86 -0.45 1.26
C ILE A 43 -2.80 0.37 1.99
N GLY A 44 -1.85 0.94 1.25
CA GLY A 44 -0.79 1.74 1.84
C GLY A 44 -1.34 2.93 2.61
N HIS A 45 -0.74 3.25 3.76
CA HIS A 45 -1.10 4.41 4.58
C HIS A 45 0.10 5.36 4.71
N PRO A 46 0.42 6.15 3.66
CA PRO A 46 1.67 6.92 3.61
C PRO A 46 1.77 7.97 4.73
N PHE A 47 0.65 8.58 5.12
CA PHE A 47 0.59 9.61 6.14
C PHE A 47 0.67 9.08 7.59
N SER A 48 0.77 7.75 7.80
CA SER A 48 0.84 7.12 9.14
C SER A 48 1.92 7.66 10.08
N LYS A 49 2.99 8.26 9.53
CA LYS A 49 4.12 8.81 10.28
C LYS A 49 4.27 10.33 10.13
N VAL A 50 3.24 11.00 9.63
CA VAL A 50 3.26 12.44 9.37
C VAL A 50 2.17 13.11 10.18
N GLY A 51 2.56 14.14 10.96
CA GLY A 51 1.59 14.96 11.67
C GLY A 51 0.78 15.82 10.71
N ALA A 52 -0.55 15.79 10.86
CA ALA A 52 -1.47 16.65 10.13
C ALA A 52 -2.58 17.15 11.07
N PRO A 53 -3.20 18.31 10.80
CA PRO A 53 -4.41 18.74 11.50
C PRO A 53 -5.50 17.67 11.48
N GLU A 54 -6.19 17.48 12.60
CA GLU A 54 -7.18 16.40 12.78
C GLU A 54 -8.30 16.43 11.72
N PHE A 55 -8.74 17.62 11.30
CA PHE A 55 -9.78 17.78 10.28
C PHE A 55 -9.39 17.20 8.90
N LEU A 56 -8.08 17.01 8.64
CA LEU A 56 -7.58 16.38 7.42
C LEU A 56 -7.47 14.85 7.54
N GLY A 57 -7.60 14.27 8.73
CA GLY A 57 -7.33 12.84 8.96
C GLY A 57 -8.11 11.93 8.00
N LYS A 58 -9.43 12.15 7.89
CA LYS A 58 -10.29 11.32 7.04
C LYS A 58 -9.95 11.42 5.55
N VAL A 59 -9.58 12.60 5.05
CA VAL A 59 -9.22 12.76 3.63
C VAL A 59 -7.85 12.17 3.33
N LEU A 60 -6.88 12.30 4.25
CA LEU A 60 -5.56 11.70 4.11
C LEU A 60 -5.59 10.17 4.21
N GLU A 61 -6.50 9.61 5.01
CA GLU A 61 -6.70 8.17 5.11
C GLU A 61 -7.27 7.59 3.79
N THR A 62 -8.24 8.27 3.17
CA THR A 62 -8.88 7.78 1.94
C THR A 62 -8.07 8.04 0.68
N THR A 63 -7.39 9.18 0.58
CA THR A 63 -6.61 9.57 -0.63
C THR A 63 -5.12 9.24 -0.49
N GLY A 64 -4.67 8.86 0.71
CA GLY A 64 -3.27 8.64 1.06
C GLY A 64 -2.45 7.84 0.04
N PRO A 65 -2.92 6.67 -0.43
CA PRO A 65 -2.18 5.86 -1.42
C PRO A 65 -1.72 6.61 -2.66
N GLU A 66 -2.48 7.62 -3.13
CA GLU A 66 -2.17 8.43 -4.31
C GLU A 66 -0.89 9.25 -4.13
N PHE A 67 -0.59 9.65 -2.90
CA PHE A 67 0.53 10.51 -2.55
C PHE A 67 1.79 9.75 -2.14
N ALA A 68 1.80 8.41 -2.22
CA ALA A 68 2.91 7.59 -1.71
C ALA A 68 4.29 8.02 -2.26
N VAL A 69 4.37 8.35 -3.55
CA VAL A 69 5.61 8.81 -4.20
C VAL A 69 5.99 10.21 -3.73
N ALA A 70 5.06 11.17 -3.79
CA ALA A 70 5.31 12.56 -3.39
C ALA A 70 5.74 12.66 -1.92
N LEU A 71 5.09 11.90 -1.04
CA LEU A 71 5.43 11.85 0.37
C LEU A 71 6.81 11.24 0.61
N GLY A 72 7.14 10.15 -0.10
CA GLY A 72 8.48 9.55 -0.07
C GLY A 72 9.58 10.55 -0.47
N LEU A 73 9.33 11.37 -1.48
CA LEU A 73 10.25 12.44 -1.89
C LEU A 73 10.38 13.52 -0.80
N ALA A 74 9.27 13.97 -0.22
CA ALA A 74 9.27 14.98 0.84
C ALA A 74 10.02 14.51 2.10
N LEU A 75 9.86 13.23 2.47
CA LEU A 75 10.50 12.64 3.65
C LEU A 75 12.00 12.35 3.45
N ARG A 76 12.53 12.40 2.23
CA ARG A 76 13.91 11.98 1.92
C ARG A 76 14.99 12.74 2.70
N LYS A 77 14.71 13.95 3.17
CA LYS A 77 15.64 14.77 3.97
C LYS A 77 15.51 14.54 5.47
N LEU A 78 14.53 13.76 5.91
CA LEU A 78 14.26 13.41 7.31
C LEU A 78 14.71 11.97 7.64
N GLN A 79 15.32 11.27 6.66
CA GLN A 79 15.86 9.92 6.78
C GLN A 79 17.37 9.94 6.95
#